data_AF-A0A0C2GPY4-F1
#
_entry.id   AF-A0A0C2GPY4-F1
#
_cell.length_a   1.000
_cell.length_b   1.000
_cell.length_c   1.000
_cell.angle_alpha   90.00
_cell.angle_beta   90.00
_cell.angle_gamma   90.00
#
_symmetry.space_group_name_H-M   'P 1'
#
loop_
_entity.id
_entity.type
_entity.pdbx_description
1 polymer ?
#
loop_
_entity_poly.entity_id
_entity_poly.type
_entity_poly.pdbx_seq_one_letter_code
_entity_poly.pdbx_strand_id
1 'polypeptide(L)'
;MSSLQNVKGGAAKLNTGYYIPLFGLGTYELTGNEVKSSVDIALKCGYRLFDTAKYYKNEPELGAALEFCNDTKKGLQFSYIDMVLIHYPKAIKCEEKDPKNKEHRKLTYVELEKLKGSDASKRFKQ
;
A
#
# COMPACT_ATOMS: atom_id res chain seq x y z
N MET A 1 -10.35 9.96 19.40
CA MET A 1 -9.19 10.41 18.59
C MET A 1 -8.83 9.30 17.61
N SER A 2 -8.46 9.63 16.38
CA SER A 2 -8.04 8.62 15.38
C SER A 2 -6.81 7.87 15.90
N SER A 3 -6.86 6.53 15.91
CA SER A 3 -5.83 5.66 16.48
C SER A 3 -4.43 5.86 15.86
N LEU A 4 -4.36 6.41 14.64
CA LEU A 4 -3.10 6.63 13.93
C LEU A 4 -2.32 7.86 14.41
N GLN A 5 -2.94 8.78 15.16
CA GLN A 5 -2.25 9.98 15.66
C GLN A 5 -1.16 9.66 16.70
N ASN A 6 -1.27 8.50 17.36
CA ASN A 6 -0.42 8.10 18.49
C ASN A 6 0.39 6.83 18.19
N VAL A 7 0.70 6.55 16.93
CA VAL A 7 1.55 5.40 16.57
C VAL A 7 2.99 5.62 17.03
N LYS A 8 3.66 4.53 17.42
CA LYS A 8 5.07 4.58 17.83
C LYS A 8 5.93 5.05 16.65
N GLY A 9 6.79 6.04 16.89
CA GLY A 9 7.56 6.72 15.85
C GLY A 9 6.84 7.90 15.18
N GLY A 10 5.59 8.17 15.54
CA GLY A 10 4.85 9.36 15.09
C GLY A 10 4.13 9.19 13.76
N ALA A 11 3.29 10.17 13.44
CA ALA A 11 2.49 10.23 12.22
C ALA A 11 2.45 11.67 11.66
N ALA A 12 2.35 11.79 10.34
CA ALA A 12 2.15 13.05 9.65
C ALA A 12 0.71 13.19 9.17
N LYS A 13 0.18 14.42 9.21
CA LYS A 13 -1.13 14.75 8.63
C LYS A 13 -0.99 15.06 7.15
N LEU A 14 -1.73 14.34 6.32
CA LEU A 14 -1.82 14.58 4.87
C LEU A 14 -2.72 15.78 4.57
N ASN A 15 -2.64 16.32 3.35
CA ASN A 15 -3.50 17.43 2.89
C ASN A 15 -5.01 17.08 2.90
N THR A 16 -5.34 15.79 2.88
CA THR A 16 -6.69 15.23 3.02
C THR A 16 -7.20 15.21 4.47
N GLY A 17 -6.33 15.49 5.44
CA GLY A 17 -6.64 15.41 6.87
C GLY A 17 -6.44 14.03 7.51
N TYR A 18 -6.22 12.98 6.71
CA TYR A 18 -5.81 11.66 7.19
C TYR A 18 -4.38 11.69 7.75
N TYR A 19 -4.03 10.69 8.55
CA TYR A 19 -2.70 10.56 9.14
C TYR A 19 -1.98 9.34 8.57
N ILE A 20 -0.69 9.47 8.27
CA ILE A 20 0.18 8.39 7.83
C ILE A 20 1.29 8.16 8.87
N PRO A 21 1.57 6.91 9.30
CA PRO A 21 2.73 6.62 10.13
C PRO A 21 4.04 7.05 9.46
N LEU A 22 4.98 7.59 10.23
CA LEU A 22 6.28 8.02 9.71
C LEU A 22 7.26 6.86 9.45
N PHE A 23 7.03 5.73 10.12
CA PHE A 23 7.83 4.51 9.96
C PHE A 23 6.96 3.40 9.38
N GLY A 24 7.47 2.76 8.33
CA GLY A 24 6.82 1.63 7.67
C GLY A 24 7.81 0.53 7.31
N LEU A 25 7.29 -0.68 7.07
CA LEU A 25 8.04 -1.82 6.57
C LEU A 25 7.92 -1.85 5.04
N GLY A 26 9.04 -1.65 4.33
CA GLY A 26 9.11 -1.93 2.89
C GLY A 26 9.23 -3.43 2.65
N THR A 27 8.47 -3.95 1.68
CA THR A 27 8.41 -5.40 1.41
C THR A 27 9.15 -5.82 0.15
N TYR A 28 9.94 -4.95 -0.48
CA TYR A 28 10.77 -5.33 -1.61
C TYR A 28 11.68 -6.52 -1.26
N GLU A 29 11.77 -7.50 -2.17
CA GLU A 29 12.57 -8.74 -2.03
C GLU A 29 12.21 -9.69 -0.88
N LEU A 30 11.23 -9.38 -0.02
CA LEU A 30 10.73 -10.35 0.95
C LEU A 30 10.00 -11.49 0.23
N THR A 31 10.39 -12.73 0.52
CA THR A 31 9.79 -13.92 -0.09
C THR A 31 9.51 -15.03 0.93
N GLY A 32 8.51 -15.86 0.62
CA GLY A 32 8.18 -17.04 1.42
C GLY A 32 8.00 -16.74 2.91
N ASN A 33 8.71 -17.47 3.78
CA ASN A 33 8.58 -17.34 5.23
C ASN A 33 9.09 -15.99 5.78
N GLU A 34 9.95 -15.28 5.05
CA GLU A 34 10.51 -14.00 5.47
C GLU A 34 9.45 -12.90 5.53
N VAL A 35 8.44 -12.97 4.64
CA VAL A 35 7.31 -12.03 4.66
C VAL A 35 6.59 -12.10 6.00
N LYS A 36 6.24 -13.32 6.43
CA LYS A 36 5.49 -13.55 7.66
C LYS A 36 6.30 -13.14 8.90
N SER A 37 7.56 -13.56 9.00
CA SER A 37 8.39 -13.22 10.16
C SER A 37 8.65 -11.72 10.25
N SER A 38 8.90 -11.05 9.13
CA SER A 38 9.12 -9.60 9.07
C SER A 38 7.87 -8.83 9.49
N VAL A 39 6.69 -9.24 9.01
CA VAL A 39 5.41 -8.63 9.39
C VAL A 39 5.12 -8.82 10.88
N ASP A 40 5.29 -10.02 11.42
CA ASP A 40 5.08 -10.32 12.84
C ASP A 40 5.98 -9.44 13.74
N ILE A 41 7.27 -9.36 13.42
CA ILE A 41 8.23 -8.54 14.16
C ILE A 41 7.88 -7.05 14.04
N ALA A 42 7.57 -6.56 12.84
CA ALA A 42 7.21 -5.17 12.63
C ALA A 42 5.96 -4.78 13.45
N LEU A 43 4.92 -5.62 13.46
CA LEU A 43 3.71 -5.40 14.25
C LEU A 43 4.02 -5.34 15.76
N LYS A 44 4.85 -6.27 16.27
CA LYS A 44 5.33 -6.31 17.67
C LYS A 44 6.16 -5.08 18.03
N CYS A 45 6.96 -4.57 17.09
CA CYS A 45 7.72 -3.35 17.27
C CYS A 45 6.85 -2.08 17.22
N GLY A 46 5.61 -2.17 16.75
CA GLY A 46 4.63 -1.08 16.72
C GLY A 46 4.37 -0.47 15.34
N TYR A 47 4.88 -1.08 14.26
CA TYR A 47 4.68 -0.60 12.88
C TYR A 47 3.21 -0.72 12.48
N ARG A 48 2.72 0.27 11.74
CA ARG A 48 1.35 0.32 11.22
C ARG A 48 1.27 0.75 9.74
N LEU A 49 2.41 0.86 9.08
CA LEU A 49 2.53 1.14 7.64
C LEU A 49 3.34 0.02 6.99
N PHE A 50 2.82 -0.52 5.89
CA PHE A 50 3.47 -1.55 5.08
C PHE A 50 3.47 -1.05 3.64
N ASP A 51 4.65 -0.95 3.05
CA ASP A 51 4.86 -0.49 1.69
C ASP A 51 5.14 -1.70 0.79
N THR A 52 4.30 -1.85 -0.24
CA THR A 52 4.38 -2.93 -1.22
C THR A 52 4.07 -2.39 -2.61
N ALA A 53 4.35 -3.20 -3.63
CA ALA A 53 4.00 -2.91 -4.99
C ALA A 53 3.68 -4.20 -5.76
N LYS A 54 2.74 -4.11 -6.71
CA LYS A 54 2.43 -5.19 -7.66
C LYS A 54 3.68 -5.81 -8.33
N TYR A 55 4.72 -5.02 -8.56
CA TYR A 55 5.96 -5.51 -9.18
C TYR A 55 6.74 -6.48 -8.28
N TYR A 56 6.57 -6.39 -6.96
CA TYR A 56 7.26 -7.24 -5.98
C TYR A 56 6.66 -8.64 -5.92
N LYS A 57 5.43 -8.82 -6.44
CA LYS A 57 4.71 -10.10 -6.54
C LYS A 57 4.47 -10.81 -5.20
N ASN A 58 4.60 -10.10 -4.08
CA ASN A 58 4.41 -10.65 -2.73
C ASN A 58 3.19 -10.07 -2.00
N GLU A 59 2.32 -9.30 -2.68
CA GLU A 59 1.07 -8.78 -2.11
C GLU A 59 0.17 -9.88 -1.52
N PRO A 60 0.00 -11.07 -2.15
CA PRO A 60 -0.79 -12.15 -1.54
C PRO A 60 -0.19 -12.68 -0.24
N GLU A 61 1.14 -12.80 -0.19
CA GLU A 61 1.87 -13.31 0.98
C GLU A 61 1.84 -12.29 2.13
N LEU A 62 1.98 -11.00 1.80
CA LEU A 62 1.83 -9.90 2.75
C LEU A 62 0.40 -9.87 3.32
N GLY A 63 -0.61 -10.02 2.47
CA GLY A 63 -2.01 -10.08 2.90
C GLY A 63 -2.26 -11.22 3.89
N ALA A 64 -1.79 -12.44 3.56
CA ALA A 64 -1.90 -13.60 4.44
C ALA A 64 -1.12 -13.42 5.75
N ALA A 65 0.08 -12.84 5.70
CA ALA A 65 0.88 -12.56 6.88
C ALA A 65 0.19 -11.56 7.82
N LEU A 66 -0.37 -10.48 7.29
CA LEU A 66 -1.09 -9.49 8.09
C LEU A 66 -2.38 -10.07 8.69
N GLU A 67 -3.13 -10.88 7.94
CA GLU A 67 -4.32 -11.55 8.47
C GLU A 67 -3.96 -12.50 9.61
N PHE A 68 -2.89 -13.28 9.45
CA PHE A 68 -2.41 -14.21 10.46
C PHE A 68 -1.88 -13.49 11.73
N CYS A 69 -1.02 -12.48 11.55
CA CYS A 69 -0.32 -11.85 12.67
C CYS A 69 -1.18 -10.86 13.45
N ASN A 70 -2.25 -10.32 12.86
CA ASN A 70 -3.00 -9.26 13.53
C ASN A 70 -3.98 -9.77 14.60
N ASP A 71 -4.21 -11.09 14.72
CA ASP A 71 -4.93 -11.82 15.80
C ASP A 71 -6.26 -11.21 16.33
N THR A 72 -6.75 -10.15 15.70
CA THR A 72 -8.06 -9.57 15.93
C THR A 72 -9.03 -10.52 15.27
N LYS A 73 -9.90 -11.14 16.06
CA LYS A 73 -11.03 -12.02 15.66
C LYS A 73 -12.09 -11.34 14.77
N LYS A 74 -11.65 -10.56 13.79
CA LYS A 74 -12.40 -9.91 12.72
C LYS A 74 -11.51 -10.06 11.50
N GLY A 75 -11.71 -11.12 10.72
CA GLY A 75 -10.92 -11.42 9.52
C GLY A 75 -10.67 -10.15 8.71
N LEU A 76 -9.42 -9.70 8.72
CA LEU A 76 -9.00 -8.52 7.98
C LEU A 76 -8.92 -8.91 6.51
N GLN A 77 -10.06 -8.87 5.85
CA GLN A 77 -10.07 -8.71 4.41
C GLN A 77 -9.73 -7.25 4.11
N PHE A 78 -8.59 -7.00 3.49
CA PHE A 78 -8.24 -5.69 2.97
C PHE A 78 -9.25 -5.30 1.89
N SER A 79 -10.32 -4.59 2.29
CA SER A 79 -11.30 -4.04 1.36
C SER A 79 -10.80 -2.74 0.71
N TYR A 80 -9.82 -2.08 1.33
CA TYR A 80 -9.25 -0.83 0.82
C TYR A 80 -7.72 -0.82 0.98
N ILE A 81 -7.10 0.13 0.28
CA ILE A 81 -5.68 0.48 0.39
C ILE A 81 -5.62 1.93 0.87
N ASP A 82 -4.82 2.20 1.91
CA ASP A 82 -4.70 3.55 2.49
C ASP A 82 -4.07 4.57 1.53
N MET A 83 -3.11 4.12 0.71
CA MET A 83 -2.39 4.95 -0.25
C MET A 83 -1.99 4.15 -1.49
N VAL A 84 -2.24 4.72 -2.67
CA VAL A 84 -1.81 4.16 -3.97
C VAL A 84 -0.90 5.17 -4.65
N LEU A 85 0.25 4.72 -5.13
CA LEU A 85 1.24 5.54 -5.81
C LEU A 85 1.42 5.10 -7.26
N ILE A 86 1.67 6.08 -8.14
CA ILE A 86 2.17 5.79 -9.49
C ILE A 86 3.63 5.40 -9.33
N HIS A 87 3.93 4.10 -9.40
CA HIS A 87 5.28 3.57 -9.20
C HIS A 87 6.29 4.19 -10.18
N TYR A 88 5.90 4.36 -11.45
CA TYR A 88 6.79 4.92 -12.47
C TYR A 88 6.01 5.79 -13.48
N PRO A 89 6.54 6.95 -13.92
CA PRO A 89 5.82 7.95 -14.72
C PRO A 89 5.60 7.56 -16.21
N LYS A 90 5.91 6.32 -16.58
CA LYS A 90 5.86 5.76 -17.94
C LYS A 90 4.89 4.59 -17.98
N ALA A 91 4.12 4.47 -19.05
CA ALA A 91 3.36 3.25 -19.31
C ALA A 91 4.31 2.09 -19.70
N ILE A 92 4.00 0.87 -19.28
CA ILE A 92 4.86 -0.32 -19.53
C ILE A 92 5.18 -0.50 -21.02
N LYS A 93 4.21 -0.23 -21.90
CA LYS A 93 4.32 -0.42 -23.36
C LYS A 93 4.90 0.78 -24.11
N CYS A 94 5.28 1.85 -23.41
CA CYS A 94 5.85 3.05 -24.03
C CYS A 94 7.36 3.11 -23.79
N GLU A 95 8.05 3.75 -24.72
CA GLU A 95 9.45 4.17 -24.53
C GLU A 95 9.55 5.30 -23.50
N GLU A 96 10.69 5.48 -22.85
CA GLU A 96 10.85 6.51 -21.82
C GLU A 96 10.60 7.92 -22.35
N LYS A 97 11.11 8.20 -23.56
CA LYS A 97 10.99 9.50 -24.22
C LYS A 97 9.72 9.64 -25.06
N ASP A 98 8.79 8.69 -24.99
CA ASP A 98 7.52 8.77 -25.73
C ASP A 98 6.73 10.01 -25.27
N PRO A 99 6.42 10.97 -26.16
CA PRO A 99 5.66 12.17 -25.81
C PRO A 99 4.28 11.85 -25.24
N LYS A 100 3.70 10.69 -25.57
CA LYS A 100 2.40 10.24 -25.03
C LYS A 100 2.43 9.96 -23.53
N ASN A 101 3.60 9.70 -22.93
CA ASN A 101 3.71 9.50 -21.48
C ASN A 101 3.20 10.71 -20.70
N LYS A 102 3.32 11.94 -21.24
CA LYS A 102 2.76 13.13 -20.61
C LYS A 102 1.25 13.06 -20.49
N GLU A 103 0.58 12.54 -21.52
CA GLU A 103 -0.87 12.40 -21.54
C GLU A 103 -1.32 11.20 -20.70
N HIS A 104 -0.62 10.06 -20.81
CA HIS A 104 -0.89 8.89 -19.99
C HIS A 104 -0.85 9.21 -18.49
N ARG A 105 0.15 10.00 -18.03
CA ARG A 105 0.21 10.42 -16.62
C ARG A 105 -1.04 11.17 -16.17
N LYS A 106 -1.52 12.13 -16.97
CA LYS A 106 -2.73 12.89 -16.64
C LYS A 106 -3.95 11.97 -16.54
N LEU A 107 -4.12 11.09 -17.53
CA LEU A 107 -5.22 10.12 -17.55
C LEU A 107 -5.15 9.18 -16.35
N THR A 108 -3.96 8.71 -15.98
CA THR A 108 -3.76 7.89 -14.77
C THR A 108 -4.19 8.64 -13.51
N TYR A 109 -3.83 9.91 -13.34
CA TYR A 109 -4.27 10.70 -12.18
C TYR A 109 -5.79 10.84 -12.12
N VAL A 110 -6.45 11.12 -13.25
CA VAL A 110 -7.92 11.21 -13.32
C VAL A 110 -8.56 9.88 -12.92
N GLU A 111 -8.01 8.75 -13.36
CA GLU A 111 -8.56 7.44 -13.02
C GLU A 111 -8.32 7.06 -11.56
N LEU A 112 -7.18 7.42 -10.99
CA LEU A 112 -6.92 7.25 -9.55
C LEU A 112 -7.89 8.06 -8.69
N GLU A 113 -8.25 9.29 -9.09
CA GLU A 113 -9.27 10.07 -8.39
C GLU A 113 -10.66 9.41 -8.44
N LYS A 114 -10.99 8.66 -9.50
CA LYS A 114 -12.24 7.88 -9.54
C LYS A 114 -12.22 6.67 -8.59
N LEU A 115 -11.04 6.17 -8.25
CA LEU A 115 -10.89 5.06 -7.30
C LEU A 115 -11.01 5.52 -5.84
N LYS A 116 -10.67 6.77 -5.56
CA LYS A 116 -10.77 7.40 -4.24
C LYS A 116 -12.21 7.35 -3.74
N GLY A 117 -12.43 6.74 -2.57
CA GLY A 117 -13.77 6.58 -1.97
C GLY A 117 -14.58 5.41 -2.53
N SER A 118 -14.05 4.65 -3.48
CA SER A 118 -14.62 3.37 -3.92
C SER A 118 -13.85 2.19 -3.30
N ASP A 119 -14.52 1.05 -3.16
CA ASP A 119 -13.95 -0.22 -2.67
C ASP A 119 -12.89 -0.73 -3.67
N ALA A 120 -11.65 -0.23 -3.53
CA ALA A 120 -10.55 -0.43 -4.46
C ALA A 120 -10.21 -1.92 -4.66
N SER A 121 -10.51 -2.77 -3.67
CA SER A 121 -10.33 -4.22 -3.70
C SER A 121 -11.00 -4.92 -4.90
N LYS A 122 -12.04 -4.31 -5.50
CA LYS A 122 -12.81 -4.94 -6.58
C LYS A 122 -12.25 -4.70 -7.98
N ARG A 123 -11.39 -3.70 -8.19
CA ARG A 123 -10.91 -3.31 -9.54
C ARG A 123 -9.48 -3.71 -9.87
N PHE A 124 -8.68 -4.08 -8.86
CA PHE A 124 -7.32 -4.56 -9.07
C PHE A 124 -7.20 -6.09 -9.18
N LYS A 125 -8.33 -6.83 -9.08
CA LYS A 125 -8.38 -8.25 -9.46
C LYS A 125 -8.27 -8.35 -10.98
N GLN A 126 -7.14 -8.84 -11.46
CA GLN A 126 -6.97 -9.41 -12.80
C GLN A 126 -6.99 -10.93 -12.69
#